data_AF-A0A6G8RTY6-F1
#
_entry.id   AF-A0A6G8RTY6-F1
#
_cell.length_a   1.000
_cell.length_b   1.000
_cell.length_c   1.000
_cell.angle_alpha   90.00
_cell.angle_beta   90.00
_cell.angle_gamma   90.00
#
_symmetry.space_group_name_H-M   'P 1'
#
loop_
_entity.id
_entity.type
_entity.pdbx_description
1 polymer ?
#
loop_
_entity_poly.entity_id
_entity_poly.type
_entity_poly.pdbx_seq_one_letter_code
_entity_poly.pdbx_strand_id
1 'polypeptide(L)'
;MQDIQHPYIAGFWLRFFAAFIDSILVAVVCYVISLCLKNTLTTYPILFTCIGFILVAAYFAICNSHFNQGQTFGKQILKIKVVDLNGQYISLYASFVRAVLTYAPSCLMTVTLYIDSLVVSIFINFALATIYAFTVYLFVFNRHNRRTVHDYATKTIVIHENVAASPIQTIWKGHFAFLGIILALIVTYFFIQTQVYTGTQQDTLVKLKQLQSNILTTQIASQTIHEDGKTFIMAIYNVQVDDLNLLYNSDFAQRFAENLNQISPQTLNENNFILLGVQAGYQFGFANRNEINMYQIERTDQGVEVTEQVSTLNQF
;
A
#
# COMPACT_ATOMS: atom_id res chain seq x y z
N MET A 1 -19.03 44.81 8.85
CA MET A 1 -18.70 43.51 8.21
C MET A 1 -19.61 42.49 8.86
N GLN A 2 -20.46 41.79 8.09
CA GLN A 2 -21.29 40.71 8.64
C GLN A 2 -20.36 39.56 9.00
N ASP A 3 -20.33 39.16 10.28
CA ASP A 3 -19.71 37.91 10.70
C ASP A 3 -20.40 36.77 9.96
N ILE A 4 -19.71 36.18 8.98
CA ILE A 4 -20.18 34.99 8.28
C ILE A 4 -20.18 33.89 9.35
N GLN A 5 -21.37 33.53 9.86
CA GLN A 5 -21.51 32.44 10.80
C GLN A 5 -21.09 31.14 10.11
N HIS A 6 -19.89 30.66 10.42
CA HIS A 6 -19.40 29.39 9.92
C HIS A 6 -20.20 28.24 10.57
N PRO A 7 -20.55 27.19 9.80
CA PRO A 7 -21.21 26.02 10.37
C PRO A 7 -20.28 25.35 11.38
N TYR A 8 -20.81 24.79 12.47
CA TYR A 8 -19.98 24.13 13.49
C TYR A 8 -19.09 23.03 12.91
N ILE A 9 -19.61 22.21 12.00
CA ILE A 9 -18.87 21.13 11.34
C ILE A 9 -18.05 21.68 10.17
N ALA A 10 -16.75 21.38 10.15
CA ALA A 10 -15.86 21.78 9.06
C ALA A 10 -16.26 21.16 7.72
N GLY A 11 -16.33 21.98 6.68
CA GLY A 11 -16.69 21.56 5.31
C GLY A 11 -15.66 20.64 4.65
N PHE A 12 -16.03 20.08 3.49
CA PHE A 12 -15.16 19.21 2.68
C PHE A 12 -13.82 19.86 2.33
N TRP A 13 -13.89 21.05 1.71
CA TRP A 13 -12.71 21.73 1.15
C TRP A 13 -11.68 22.09 2.21
N LEU A 14 -12.12 22.55 3.38
CA LEU A 14 -11.19 22.87 4.47
C LEU A 14 -10.44 21.64 4.96
N ARG A 15 -11.11 20.49 5.07
CA ARG A 15 -10.46 19.24 5.46
C ARG A 15 -9.53 18.73 4.36
N PHE A 16 -9.93 18.84 3.10
CA PHE A 16 -9.12 18.46 1.94
C PHE A 16 -7.84 19.29 1.87
N PHE A 17 -7.94 20.63 1.92
CA PHE A 17 -6.77 21.50 1.86
C PHE A 17 -5.88 21.37 3.09
N ALA A 18 -6.45 21.15 4.29
CA ALA A 18 -5.65 20.86 5.48
C ALA A 18 -4.80 19.59 5.27
N ALA A 19 -5.45 18.50 4.85
CA ALA A 19 -4.77 17.24 4.57
C ALA A 19 -3.74 17.39 3.45
N PHE A 20 -4.04 18.16 2.39
CA PHE A 20 -3.12 18.42 1.29
C PHE A 20 -1.85 19.15 1.74
N ILE A 21 -1.99 20.22 2.54
CA ILE A 21 -0.85 20.96 3.11
C ILE A 21 0.00 20.04 3.98
N ASP A 22 -0.65 19.29 4.88
CA ASP A 22 0.06 18.37 5.79
C ASP A 22 0.76 17.24 5.00
N SER A 23 0.12 16.72 3.95
CA SER A 23 0.70 15.69 3.08
C SER A 23 1.95 16.17 2.36
N ILE A 24 1.97 17.41 1.84
CA ILE A 24 3.17 17.99 1.23
C ILE A 24 4.29 18.13 2.27
N LEU A 25 3.98 18.70 3.44
CA LEU A 25 4.95 18.89 4.51
C LEU A 25 5.63 17.56 4.90
N VAL A 26 4.82 16.54 5.17
CA VAL A 26 5.31 15.22 5.59
C VAL A 26 6.01 14.49 4.44
N ALA A 27 5.50 14.60 3.21
CA ALA A 27 6.12 13.96 2.04
C ALA A 27 7.52 14.52 1.75
N VAL A 28 7.73 15.84 1.89
CA VAL A 28 9.07 16.45 1.74
C VAL A 28 10.04 15.88 2.77
N VAL A 29 9.63 15.78 4.05
CA VAL A 29 10.46 15.20 5.11
C VAL A 29 10.79 13.73 4.81
N CYS A 30 9.79 12.93 4.47
CA CYS A 30 9.98 11.53 4.09
C CYS A 30 10.93 11.39 2.89
N TYR A 31 10.78 12.24 1.88
CA TYR A 31 11.58 12.20 0.66
C TYR A 31 13.04 12.54 0.94
N VAL A 32 13.32 13.62 1.71
CA VAL A 32 14.68 14.01 2.09
C VAL A 32 15.38 12.89 2.87
N ILE A 33 14.70 12.28 3.85
CA ILE A 33 15.24 11.13 4.59
C ILE A 33 15.53 9.97 3.64
N SER A 34 14.62 9.74 2.68
CA SER A 34 14.77 8.64 1.72
C SER A 34 15.96 8.80 0.78
N LEU A 35 16.29 10.03 0.39
CA LEU A 35 17.48 10.31 -0.40
C LEU A 35 18.76 10.02 0.38
N CYS A 36 18.80 10.41 1.66
CA CYS A 36 19.99 10.21 2.50
C CYS A 36 20.24 8.73 2.84
N LEU A 37 19.18 7.92 2.93
CA LEU A 37 19.26 6.53 3.40
C LEU A 37 18.99 5.50 2.29
N LYS A 38 18.98 5.91 1.02
CA LYS A 38 18.55 5.09 -0.14
C LYS A 38 19.02 3.64 -0.09
N ASN A 39 20.33 3.41 0.03
CA ASN A 39 20.90 2.06 0.01
C ASN A 39 20.41 1.23 1.21
N THR A 40 20.42 1.81 2.41
CA THR A 40 19.94 1.15 3.63
C THR A 40 18.45 0.83 3.56
N LEU A 41 17.65 1.71 2.94
CA LEU A 41 16.23 1.49 2.71
C LEU A 41 15.97 0.29 1.80
N THR A 42 16.73 0.14 0.71
CA THR A 42 16.62 -1.01 -0.21
C THR A 42 17.07 -2.32 0.44
N THR A 43 18.10 -2.27 1.30
CA THR A 43 18.58 -3.48 2.01
C THR A 43 17.61 -3.95 3.10
N TYR A 44 16.94 -3.03 3.81
CA TYR A 44 16.02 -3.35 4.92
C TYR A 44 14.62 -2.77 4.72
N PRO A 45 13.92 -3.12 3.63
CA PRO A 45 12.74 -2.38 3.19
C PRO A 45 11.57 -2.49 4.17
N ILE A 46 11.31 -3.66 4.77
CA ILE A 46 10.23 -3.84 5.75
C ILE A 46 10.44 -2.97 6.98
N LEU A 47 11.65 -3.00 7.56
CA LEU A 47 11.97 -2.26 8.77
C LEU A 47 11.76 -0.76 8.55
N PHE A 48 12.29 -0.22 7.46
CA PHE A 48 12.18 1.20 7.19
C PHE A 48 10.81 1.65 6.70
N THR A 49 10.03 0.74 6.09
CA THR A 49 8.60 1.00 5.82
C THR A 49 7.84 1.18 7.14
N CYS A 50 8.08 0.32 8.13
CA CYS A 50 7.50 0.45 9.46
C CYS A 50 7.96 1.74 10.18
N ILE A 51 9.25 2.09 10.13
CA ILE A 51 9.78 3.33 10.72
C ILE A 51 9.14 4.56 10.07
N GLY A 52 9.08 4.58 8.73
CA GLY A 52 8.45 5.68 7.99
C GLY A 52 6.96 5.81 8.31
N PHE A 53 6.23 4.69 8.44
CA PHE A 53 4.85 4.70 8.89
C PHE A 53 4.71 5.25 10.31
N ILE A 54 5.56 4.82 11.26
CA ILE A 54 5.55 5.32 12.64
C ILE A 54 5.82 6.83 12.66
N LEU A 55 6.74 7.34 11.84
CA LEU A 55 7.02 8.77 11.73
C LEU A 55 5.77 9.55 11.27
N VAL A 56 5.11 9.11 10.20
CA VAL A 56 3.87 9.73 9.70
C VAL A 56 2.77 9.66 10.77
N ALA A 57 2.56 8.48 11.36
CA ALA A 57 1.55 8.28 12.38
C ALA A 57 1.81 9.13 13.63
N ALA A 58 3.07 9.26 14.06
CA ALA A 58 3.46 10.06 15.21
C ALA A 58 3.17 11.56 14.99
N TYR A 59 3.52 12.10 13.82
CA TYR A 59 3.20 13.48 13.46
C TYR A 59 1.69 13.75 13.59
N PHE A 60 0.86 12.94 12.92
CA PHE A 60 -0.59 13.13 12.95
C PHE A 60 -1.21 12.80 14.31
N ALA A 61 -0.66 11.85 15.06
CA ALA A 61 -1.13 11.49 16.39
C ALA A 61 -0.89 12.64 17.38
N ILE A 62 0.33 13.18 17.44
CA ILE A 62 0.68 14.27 18.34
C ILE A 62 -0.14 15.51 17.97
N CYS A 63 -0.13 15.92 16.70
CA CYS A 63 -0.82 17.12 16.24
C CYS A 63 -2.35 17.06 16.43
N ASN A 64 -3.01 15.96 16.06
CA ASN A 64 -4.47 15.88 16.22
C ASN A 64 -4.91 15.58 17.67
N SER A 65 -3.99 15.46 18.63
CA SER A 65 -4.32 15.23 20.05
C SER A 65 -4.40 16.53 20.85
N HIS A 66 -4.75 16.41 22.14
CA HIS A 66 -4.70 17.49 23.11
C HIS A 66 -3.35 18.23 23.17
N PHE A 67 -2.23 17.58 22.80
CA PHE A 67 -0.91 18.22 22.78
C PHE A 67 -0.82 19.41 21.80
N ASN A 68 -1.54 19.38 20.69
CA ASN A 68 -1.60 20.49 19.74
C ASN A 68 -3.05 20.91 19.46
N GLN A 69 -3.90 20.83 20.49
CA GLN A 69 -5.29 21.31 20.47
C GLN A 69 -6.13 20.74 19.31
N GLY A 70 -5.82 19.51 18.88
CA GLY A 70 -6.55 18.86 17.79
C GLY A 70 -6.20 19.34 16.39
N GLN A 71 -5.06 20.04 16.21
CA GLN A 71 -4.71 20.67 14.94
C GLN A 71 -3.37 20.17 14.41
N THR A 72 -3.33 19.84 13.13
CA THR A 72 -2.10 19.76 12.33
C THR A 72 -1.78 21.13 11.74
N PHE A 73 -0.61 21.29 11.13
CA PHE A 73 -0.19 22.56 10.56
C PHE A 73 -1.21 23.10 9.54
N GLY A 74 -1.67 22.25 8.61
CA GLY A 74 -2.71 22.60 7.65
C GLY A 74 -4.06 22.94 8.31
N LYS A 75 -4.41 22.27 9.42
CA LYS A 75 -5.64 22.57 10.17
C LYS A 75 -5.57 23.89 10.93
N GLN A 76 -4.40 24.28 11.44
CA GLN A 76 -4.17 25.58 12.07
C GLN A 76 -4.39 26.72 11.06
N ILE A 77 -3.80 26.61 9.87
CA ILE A 77 -3.98 27.59 8.78
C ILE A 77 -5.47 27.77 8.44
N LEU A 78 -6.21 26.67 8.40
CA LEU A 78 -7.63 26.65 8.00
C LEU A 78 -8.60 26.78 9.17
N LYS A 79 -8.11 27.01 10.39
CA LYS A 79 -8.90 27.22 11.61
C LYS A 79 -9.95 26.13 11.85
N ILE A 80 -9.53 24.87 11.69
CA ILE A 80 -10.36 23.69 12.00
C ILE A 80 -9.62 22.81 13.00
N LYS A 81 -10.34 21.98 13.75
CA LYS A 81 -9.73 21.09 14.76
C LYS A 81 -10.49 19.79 14.95
N VAL A 82 -9.76 18.77 15.38
CA VAL A 82 -10.28 17.45 15.76
C VAL A 82 -10.67 17.47 17.24
N VAL A 83 -11.90 17.05 17.53
CA VAL A 83 -12.43 16.93 18.89
C VAL A 83 -13.22 15.62 19.03
N ASP A 84 -13.51 15.22 20.26
CA ASP A 84 -14.49 14.17 20.54
C ASP A 84 -15.94 14.66 20.31
N LEU A 85 -16.92 13.77 20.51
CA LEU A 85 -18.33 14.15 20.33
C LEU A 85 -18.86 15.12 21.40
N ASN A 86 -18.12 15.35 22.49
CA ASN A 86 -18.42 16.33 23.53
C ASN A 86 -17.69 17.68 23.30
N GLY A 87 -16.93 17.80 22.21
CA GLY A 87 -16.15 18.99 21.88
C GLY A 87 -14.80 19.11 22.61
N GLN A 88 -14.38 18.07 23.33
CA GLN A 88 -13.10 18.04 24.05
C GLN A 88 -11.96 17.59 23.14
N TYR A 89 -10.73 18.00 23.48
CA TYR A 89 -9.55 17.51 22.80
C TYR A 89 -9.34 16.01 23.05
N ILE A 90 -8.87 15.30 22.02
CA ILE A 90 -8.76 13.85 22.07
C ILE A 90 -7.43 13.42 22.69
N SER A 91 -7.43 12.23 23.31
CA SER A 91 -6.21 11.64 23.87
C SER A 91 -5.20 11.28 22.76
N LEU A 92 -3.92 11.15 23.14
CA LEU A 92 -2.87 10.72 22.20
C LEU A 92 -3.19 9.34 21.61
N TYR A 93 -3.72 8.42 22.41
CA TYR A 93 -4.13 7.08 21.94
C TYR A 93 -5.23 7.14 20.89
N ALA A 94 -6.31 7.89 21.15
CA ALA A 94 -7.40 8.05 20.18
C ALA A 94 -6.89 8.70 18.88
N SER A 95 -6.00 9.69 19.00
CA SER A 95 -5.35 10.33 17.86
C SER A 95 -4.43 9.38 17.07
N PHE A 96 -3.71 8.51 17.76
CA PHE A 96 -2.86 7.49 17.16
C PHE A 96 -3.67 6.46 16.37
N VAL A 97 -4.75 5.93 16.95
CA VAL A 97 -5.67 5.02 16.23
C VAL A 97 -6.26 5.71 14.99
N ARG A 98 -6.61 7.00 15.08
CA ARG A 98 -7.04 7.77 13.90
C ARG A 98 -5.96 7.82 12.84
N ALA A 99 -4.72 8.13 13.22
CA ALA A 99 -3.59 8.25 12.30
C ALA A 99 -3.29 6.91 11.62
N VAL A 100 -3.25 5.81 12.38
CA VAL A 100 -3.04 4.46 11.84
C VAL A 100 -4.08 4.11 10.79
N LEU A 101 -5.37 4.25 11.09
CA LEU A 101 -6.45 3.93 10.15
C LEU A 101 -6.44 4.82 8.89
N THR A 102 -5.94 6.06 9.01
CA THR A 102 -5.88 7.01 7.90
C THR A 102 -4.69 6.75 6.98
N TYR A 103 -3.51 6.47 7.55
CA TYR A 103 -2.24 6.47 6.81
C TYR A 103 -1.64 5.08 6.58
N ALA A 104 -2.12 4.03 7.26
CA ALA A 104 -1.66 2.66 7.00
C ALA A 104 -1.82 2.26 5.52
N PRO A 105 -2.95 2.54 4.82
CA PRO A 105 -3.08 2.17 3.42
C PRO A 105 -2.05 2.81 2.50
N SER A 106 -1.65 4.05 2.75
CA SER A 106 -0.64 4.72 1.93
C SER A 106 0.79 4.37 2.34
N CYS A 107 1.04 4.10 3.62
CA CYS A 107 2.39 3.90 4.16
C CYS A 107 2.86 2.43 4.18
N LEU A 108 1.94 1.45 4.13
CA LEU A 108 2.27 0.03 4.32
C LEU A 108 2.00 -0.84 3.08
N MET A 109 1.57 -0.25 1.96
CA MET A 109 1.17 -1.01 0.77
C MET A 109 2.31 -1.89 0.24
N THR A 110 3.55 -1.37 0.20
CA THR A 110 4.71 -2.09 -0.36
C THR A 110 5.23 -3.22 0.53
N VAL A 111 4.81 -3.31 1.80
CA VAL A 111 5.18 -4.43 2.69
C VAL A 111 4.78 -5.77 2.07
N THR A 112 3.68 -5.79 1.30
CA THR A 112 3.17 -6.99 0.63
C THR A 112 4.07 -7.54 -0.47
N LEU A 113 5.01 -6.72 -0.98
CA LEU A 113 6.03 -7.16 -1.94
C LEU A 113 7.08 -8.06 -1.27
N TYR A 114 7.28 -7.91 0.04
CA TYR A 114 8.28 -8.63 0.84
C TYR A 114 7.67 -9.76 1.67
N ILE A 115 6.49 -10.25 1.28
CA ILE A 115 5.81 -11.39 1.89
C ILE A 115 5.79 -12.53 0.87
N ASP A 116 6.41 -13.66 1.22
CA ASP A 116 6.51 -14.84 0.33
C ASP A 116 5.13 -15.47 0.04
N SER A 117 4.21 -15.42 0.99
CA SER A 117 2.86 -15.94 0.80
C SER A 117 2.00 -14.96 -0.01
N LEU A 118 1.80 -15.26 -1.29
CA LEU A 118 0.95 -14.47 -2.18
C LEU A 118 -0.47 -14.27 -1.63
N VAL A 119 -1.06 -15.30 -1.00
CA VAL A 119 -2.40 -15.22 -0.37
C VAL A 119 -2.42 -14.18 0.76
N VAL A 120 -1.39 -14.15 1.61
CA VAL A 120 -1.28 -13.17 2.70
C VAL A 120 -1.07 -11.76 2.13
N SER A 121 -0.20 -11.61 1.13
CA SER A 121 0.02 -10.34 0.42
C SER A 121 -1.27 -9.79 -0.17
N ILE A 122 -2.03 -10.63 -0.88
CA ILE A 122 -3.32 -10.28 -1.47
C ILE A 122 -4.31 -9.87 -0.37
N PHE A 123 -4.41 -10.64 0.72
CA PHE A 123 -5.32 -10.33 1.83
C PHE A 123 -5.02 -8.94 2.44
N ILE A 124 -3.74 -8.65 2.71
CA ILE A 124 -3.31 -7.36 3.27
C ILE A 124 -3.64 -6.22 2.29
N ASN A 125 -3.36 -6.38 1.00
CA ASN A 125 -3.69 -5.38 -0.02
C ASN A 125 -5.19 -5.09 -0.07
N PHE A 126 -6.04 -6.13 -0.05
CA PHE A 126 -7.49 -5.94 0.01
C PHE A 126 -7.95 -5.22 1.28
N ALA A 127 -7.38 -5.58 2.43
CA ALA A 127 -7.71 -4.94 3.70
C ALA A 127 -7.35 -3.44 3.69
N LEU A 128 -6.14 -3.09 3.26
CA LEU A 128 -5.68 -1.70 3.14
C LEU A 128 -6.50 -0.91 2.12
N ALA A 129 -6.74 -1.48 0.94
CA ALA A 129 -7.56 -0.86 -0.11
C ALA A 129 -9.00 -0.62 0.35
N THR A 130 -9.59 -1.54 1.12
CA THR A 130 -10.94 -1.40 1.68
C THR A 130 -11.01 -0.24 2.66
N ILE A 131 -10.06 -0.14 3.59
CA ILE A 131 -10.00 0.97 4.56
C ILE A 131 -9.89 2.31 3.82
N TYR A 132 -9.03 2.38 2.79
CA TYR A 132 -8.85 3.57 1.98
C TYR A 132 -10.12 3.96 1.21
N ALA A 133 -10.71 3.00 0.47
CA ALA A 133 -11.92 3.22 -0.31
C ALA A 133 -13.11 3.67 0.56
N PHE A 134 -13.27 3.06 1.74
CA PHE A 134 -14.35 3.43 2.67
C PHE A 134 -14.13 4.81 3.27
N THR A 135 -12.87 5.16 3.55
CA THR A 135 -12.49 6.50 4.02
C THR A 135 -12.81 7.55 2.95
N VAL A 136 -12.40 7.33 1.70
CA VAL A 136 -12.68 8.25 0.57
C VAL A 136 -14.18 8.37 0.33
N TYR A 137 -14.90 7.24 0.29
CA TYR A 137 -16.36 7.24 0.11
C TYR A 137 -17.06 8.07 1.20
N LEU A 138 -16.79 7.79 2.47
CA LEU A 138 -17.40 8.55 3.56
C LEU A 138 -16.97 10.02 3.54
N PHE A 139 -15.72 10.31 3.18
CA PHE A 139 -15.23 11.68 3.09
C PHE A 139 -16.01 12.52 2.06
N VAL A 140 -16.37 11.92 0.92
CA VAL A 140 -17.11 12.57 -0.17
C VAL A 140 -18.62 12.58 0.07
N PHE A 141 -19.19 11.45 0.47
CA PHE A 141 -20.65 11.24 0.47
C PHE A 141 -21.34 11.44 1.82
N ASN A 142 -20.64 11.30 2.96
CA ASN A 142 -21.24 11.51 4.28
C ASN A 142 -21.40 13.01 4.58
N ARG A 143 -22.38 13.67 3.95
CA ARG A 143 -22.54 15.12 4.08
C ARG A 143 -23.12 15.59 5.42
N HIS A 144 -23.80 14.70 6.17
CA HIS A 144 -24.44 15.06 7.44
C HIS A 144 -23.46 15.45 8.54
N ASN A 145 -22.42 14.64 8.78
CA ASN A 145 -21.40 14.91 9.80
C ASN A 145 -19.96 14.80 9.28
N ARG A 146 -19.77 14.34 8.04
CA ARG A 146 -18.48 14.22 7.35
C ARG A 146 -17.49 13.31 8.08
N ARG A 147 -17.94 12.48 9.00
CA ARG A 147 -17.09 11.51 9.70
C ARG A 147 -16.74 10.38 8.74
N THR A 148 -15.50 9.94 8.79
CA THR A 148 -14.91 8.86 8.00
C THR A 148 -14.62 7.65 8.90
N VAL A 149 -14.00 6.61 8.35
CA VAL A 149 -13.72 5.35 9.07
C VAL A 149 -13.00 5.62 10.39
N HIS A 150 -11.94 6.41 10.37
CA HIS A 150 -11.15 6.72 11.56
C HIS A 150 -11.90 7.61 12.57
N ASP A 151 -12.78 8.49 12.09
CA ASP A 151 -13.63 9.32 12.96
C ASP A 151 -14.66 8.45 13.70
N TYR A 152 -15.23 7.43 13.04
CA TYR A 152 -16.17 6.49 13.66
C TYR A 152 -15.47 5.59 14.68
N ALA A 153 -14.33 5.01 14.30
CA ALA A 153 -13.55 4.12 15.16
C ALA A 153 -13.15 4.80 16.48
N THR A 154 -12.93 6.10 16.47
CA THR A 154 -12.40 6.84 17.63
C THR A 154 -13.39 7.82 18.26
N LYS A 155 -14.65 7.86 17.78
CA LYS A 155 -15.70 8.76 18.29
C LYS A 155 -15.32 10.25 18.25
N THR A 156 -14.87 10.69 17.09
CA THR A 156 -14.32 12.04 16.89
C THR A 156 -14.93 12.74 15.68
N ILE A 157 -14.73 14.05 15.58
CA ILE A 157 -15.24 14.90 14.51
C ILE A 157 -14.32 16.11 14.27
N VAL A 158 -14.36 16.69 13.07
CA VAL A 158 -13.64 17.93 12.74
C VAL A 158 -14.60 19.11 12.67
N ILE A 159 -14.32 20.14 13.47
CA ILE A 159 -15.15 21.33 13.65
C ILE A 159 -14.36 22.60 13.28
N HIS A 160 -15.06 23.71 13.03
CA HIS A 160 -14.41 25.01 12.99
C HIS A 160 -13.95 25.43 14.39
N GLU A 161 -12.82 26.11 14.43
CA GLU A 161 -12.34 26.74 15.65
C GLU A 161 -13.22 27.93 16.03
N ASN A 162 -13.42 28.16 17.33
CA ASN A 162 -14.13 29.33 17.87
C ASN A 162 -15.59 29.48 17.40
N VAL A 163 -16.24 28.38 17.02
CA VAL A 163 -17.68 28.33 16.70
C VAL A 163 -18.44 27.62 17.83
N ALA A 164 -19.60 28.15 18.20
CA ALA A 164 -20.46 27.56 19.23
C ALA A 164 -20.91 26.13 18.85
N ALA A 165 -21.00 25.26 19.84
CA ALA A 165 -21.41 23.88 19.64
C ALA A 165 -22.83 23.79 19.05
N SER A 166 -22.99 22.88 18.08
CA SER A 166 -24.25 22.63 17.39
C SER A 166 -24.52 21.11 17.37
N PRO A 167 -25.79 20.66 17.42
CA PRO A 167 -26.11 19.24 17.42
C PRO A 167 -25.52 18.52 16.20
N ILE A 168 -24.82 17.42 16.45
CA ILE A 168 -24.20 16.60 15.41
C ILE A 168 -25.27 15.70 14.79
N GLN A 169 -25.50 15.85 13.49
CA GLN A 169 -26.42 14.99 12.75
C GLN A 169 -25.91 13.54 12.69
N THR A 170 -26.83 12.59 12.75
CA THR A 170 -26.50 11.17 12.60
C THR A 170 -26.18 10.82 11.15
N ILE A 171 -25.35 9.80 10.96
CA ILE A 171 -25.06 9.28 9.62
C ILE A 171 -26.31 8.66 9.00
N TRP A 172 -26.49 8.87 7.71
CA TRP A 172 -27.52 8.16 6.97
C TRP A 172 -27.23 6.66 6.93
N LYS A 173 -28.17 5.84 7.42
CA LYS A 173 -28.02 4.38 7.51
C LYS A 173 -27.72 3.71 6.16
N GLY A 174 -28.12 4.34 5.05
CA GLY A 174 -27.82 3.87 3.69
C GLY A 174 -26.32 3.73 3.40
N HIS A 175 -25.47 4.56 4.02
CA HIS A 175 -24.02 4.40 3.89
C HIS A 175 -23.53 3.08 4.46
N PHE A 176 -24.04 2.64 5.62
CA PHE A 176 -23.64 1.36 6.20
C PHE A 176 -24.11 0.17 5.35
N ALA A 177 -25.33 0.24 4.82
CA ALA A 177 -25.82 -0.78 3.89
C ALA A 177 -24.94 -0.85 2.63
N PHE A 178 -24.62 0.30 2.03
CA PHE A 178 -23.75 0.37 0.86
C PHE A 178 -22.34 -0.19 1.15
N LEU A 179 -21.70 0.26 2.23
CA LEU A 179 -20.37 -0.24 2.63
C LEU A 179 -20.39 -1.75 2.93
N GLY A 180 -21.46 -2.27 3.54
CA GLY A 180 -21.63 -3.70 3.78
C GLY A 180 -21.72 -4.51 2.49
N ILE A 181 -22.46 -4.02 1.48
CA ILE A 181 -22.55 -4.67 0.17
C ILE A 181 -21.19 -4.67 -0.54
N ILE A 182 -20.49 -3.52 -0.56
CA ILE A 182 -19.16 -3.44 -1.17
C ILE A 182 -18.16 -4.36 -0.45
N LEU A 183 -18.20 -4.43 0.87
CA LEU A 183 -17.36 -5.35 1.63
C LEU A 183 -17.61 -6.81 1.22
N ALA A 184 -18.88 -7.21 1.10
CA ALA A 184 -19.24 -8.56 0.66
C ALA A 184 -18.67 -8.86 -0.74
N LEU A 185 -18.80 -7.93 -1.69
CA LEU A 185 -18.24 -8.09 -3.05
C LEU A 185 -16.71 -8.20 -3.03
N ILE A 186 -16.03 -7.37 -2.23
CA ILE A 186 -14.57 -7.43 -2.08
C ILE A 186 -14.12 -8.77 -1.51
N VAL A 187 -14.82 -9.26 -0.47
CA VAL A 187 -14.53 -10.56 0.15
C VAL A 187 -14.76 -11.70 -0.84
N THR A 188 -15.87 -11.68 -1.60
CA THR A 188 -16.13 -12.66 -2.66
C THR A 188 -15.03 -12.63 -3.71
N TYR A 189 -14.62 -11.45 -4.16
CA TYR A 189 -13.53 -11.32 -5.14
C TYR A 189 -12.19 -11.84 -4.59
N PHE A 190 -11.87 -11.56 -3.32
CA PHE A 190 -10.70 -12.14 -2.64
C PHE A 190 -10.72 -13.68 -2.65
N PHE A 191 -11.87 -14.30 -2.35
CA PHE A 191 -12.00 -15.75 -2.41
C PHE A 191 -11.79 -16.29 -3.83
N ILE A 192 -12.36 -15.64 -4.86
CA ILE A 192 -12.14 -16.03 -6.26
C ILE A 192 -10.65 -15.94 -6.62
N GLN A 193 -9.99 -14.85 -6.26
CA GLN A 193 -8.56 -14.66 -6.50
C GLN A 193 -7.74 -15.77 -5.84
N THR A 194 -7.98 -16.06 -4.56
CA THR A 194 -7.22 -17.09 -3.84
C THR A 194 -7.40 -18.50 -4.36
N GLN A 195 -8.57 -18.85 -4.94
CA GLN A 195 -8.77 -20.15 -5.61
C GLN A 195 -7.93 -20.30 -6.89
N VAL A 196 -7.60 -19.19 -7.56
CA VAL A 196 -6.73 -19.21 -8.76
C VAL A 196 -5.26 -19.45 -8.38
N TYR A 197 -4.87 -19.11 -7.14
CA TYR A 197 -3.47 -19.17 -6.69
C TYR A 197 -3.10 -20.46 -5.91
N THR A 198 -3.98 -21.45 -5.81
CA THR A 198 -3.68 -22.72 -5.13
C THR A 198 -2.81 -23.63 -6.01
N GLY A 199 -1.50 -23.38 -6.00
CA GLY A 199 -0.49 -24.19 -6.67
C GLY A 199 0.89 -23.95 -6.06
N THR A 200 1.09 -24.39 -4.83
CA THR A 200 2.33 -24.16 -4.08
C THR A 200 3.54 -24.87 -4.70
N GLN A 201 4.39 -24.11 -5.39
CA GLN A 201 5.82 -24.39 -5.53
C GLN A 201 6.62 -23.76 -4.37
N GLN A 202 6.06 -23.77 -3.15
CA GLN A 202 6.69 -23.13 -1.98
C GLN A 202 8.11 -23.67 -1.74
N ASP A 203 8.31 -24.97 -1.93
CA ASP A 203 9.62 -25.62 -1.81
C ASP A 203 10.62 -25.13 -2.87
N THR A 204 10.17 -24.89 -4.11
CA THR A 204 11.00 -24.31 -5.18
C THR A 204 11.45 -22.91 -4.78
N LEU A 205 10.53 -22.09 -4.26
CA LEU A 205 10.81 -20.71 -3.86
C LEU A 205 11.80 -20.61 -2.72
N VAL A 206 11.65 -21.46 -1.70
CA VAL A 206 12.58 -21.55 -0.57
C VAL A 206 13.97 -21.94 -1.07
N LYS A 207 14.08 -22.92 -1.98
CA LYS A 207 15.36 -23.35 -2.55
C LYS A 207 16.01 -22.28 -3.41
N LEU A 208 15.25 -21.55 -4.25
CA LEU A 208 15.77 -20.45 -5.05
C LEU A 208 16.40 -19.36 -4.17
N LYS A 209 15.72 -18.99 -3.08
CA LYS A 209 16.23 -18.02 -2.10
C LYS A 209 17.50 -18.50 -1.39
N GLN A 210 17.64 -19.81 -1.15
CA GLN A 210 18.86 -20.39 -0.58
C GLN A 210 20.04 -20.38 -1.57
N LEU A 211 19.77 -20.56 -2.87
CA LEU A 211 20.81 -20.54 -3.91
C LEU A 211 21.25 -19.12 -4.27
N GLN A 212 20.39 -18.11 -4.10
CA GLN A 212 20.68 -16.71 -4.37
C GLN A 212 20.29 -15.82 -3.17
N SER A 213 21.25 -15.56 -2.28
CA SER A 213 21.02 -14.82 -1.03
C SER A 213 20.52 -13.39 -1.20
N ASN A 214 20.73 -12.78 -2.37
CA ASN A 214 20.26 -11.44 -2.71
C ASN A 214 18.75 -11.37 -2.96
N ILE A 215 18.07 -12.52 -3.02
CA ILE A 215 16.61 -12.59 -3.15
C ILE A 215 15.98 -12.41 -1.77
N LEU A 216 15.22 -11.33 -1.60
CA LEU A 216 14.43 -11.06 -0.40
C LEU A 216 13.15 -11.88 -0.37
N THR A 217 12.42 -11.90 -1.48
CA THR A 217 11.12 -12.58 -1.60
C THR A 217 10.92 -13.06 -3.03
N THR A 218 10.18 -14.14 -3.21
CA THR A 218 9.72 -14.57 -4.53
C THR A 218 8.24 -14.91 -4.47
N GLN A 219 7.48 -14.42 -5.45
CA GLN A 219 6.07 -14.72 -5.65
C GLN A 219 5.87 -15.27 -7.06
N ILE A 220 5.05 -16.31 -7.20
CA ILE A 220 4.73 -16.90 -8.51
C ILE A 220 3.24 -16.71 -8.76
N ALA A 221 2.91 -16.23 -9.96
CA ALA A 221 1.57 -16.34 -10.52
C ALA A 221 1.66 -17.17 -11.80
N SER A 222 0.76 -18.12 -11.98
CA SER A 222 0.66 -18.89 -13.22
C SER A 222 -0.74 -18.76 -13.81
N GLN A 223 -0.81 -18.70 -15.13
CA GLN A 223 -2.05 -18.69 -15.89
C GLN A 223 -1.95 -19.63 -17.08
N THR A 224 -2.98 -20.43 -17.29
CA THR A 224 -3.12 -21.26 -18.49
C THR A 224 -3.75 -20.42 -19.60
N ILE A 225 -3.08 -20.34 -20.74
CA ILE A 225 -3.52 -19.60 -21.93
C ILE A 225 -3.88 -20.63 -23.00
N HIS A 226 -5.06 -20.47 -23.61
CA HIS A 226 -5.50 -21.29 -24.73
C HIS A 226 -5.47 -20.43 -25.99
N GLU A 227 -4.56 -20.72 -26.91
CA GLU A 227 -4.37 -19.98 -28.16
C GLU A 227 -4.16 -20.96 -29.31
N ASP A 228 -4.89 -20.78 -30.42
CA ASP A 228 -4.82 -21.62 -31.63
C ASP A 228 -4.89 -23.14 -31.38
N GLY A 229 -5.73 -23.56 -30.43
CA GLY A 229 -5.90 -24.98 -30.06
C GLY A 229 -4.73 -25.57 -29.28
N LYS A 230 -3.69 -24.77 -28.97
CA LYS A 230 -2.61 -25.11 -28.06
C LYS A 230 -2.89 -24.55 -26.67
N THR A 231 -2.35 -25.23 -25.66
CA THR A 231 -2.42 -24.79 -24.27
C THR A 231 -1.02 -24.45 -23.81
N PHE A 232 -0.82 -23.20 -23.42
CA PHE A 232 0.43 -22.68 -22.90
C PHE A 232 0.28 -22.38 -21.42
N ILE A 233 1.36 -22.57 -20.65
CA ILE A 233 1.40 -22.13 -19.25
C ILE A 233 2.31 -20.92 -19.18
N MET A 234 1.75 -19.77 -18.81
CA MET A 234 2.52 -18.57 -18.52
C MET A 234 2.81 -18.55 -17.02
N ALA A 235 4.09 -18.52 -16.63
CA ALA A 235 4.51 -18.41 -15.24
C ALA A 235 5.27 -17.09 -15.04
N ILE A 236 4.83 -16.27 -14.08
CA ILE A 236 5.44 -15.00 -13.74
C ILE A 236 6.08 -15.13 -12.36
N TYR A 237 7.42 -15.07 -12.32
CA TYR A 237 8.22 -15.01 -11.10
C TYR A 237 8.50 -13.56 -10.77
N ASN A 238 7.91 -13.04 -9.70
CA ASN A 238 8.25 -11.73 -9.15
C ASN A 238 9.28 -11.94 -8.05
N VAL A 239 10.51 -11.49 -8.30
CA VAL A 239 11.66 -11.64 -7.39
C VAL A 239 12.03 -10.27 -6.85
N GLN A 240 11.90 -10.10 -5.54
CA GLN A 240 12.38 -8.91 -4.85
C GLN A 240 13.85 -9.08 -4.46
N VAL A 241 14.69 -8.08 -4.78
CA VAL A 241 16.13 -8.08 -4.49
C VAL A 241 16.54 -6.92 -3.59
N ASP A 242 17.67 -7.08 -2.90
CA ASP A 242 18.20 -6.14 -1.91
C ASP A 242 19.09 -5.02 -2.49
N ASP A 243 19.37 -5.06 -3.79
CA ASP A 243 20.17 -4.07 -4.50
C ASP A 243 19.54 -3.69 -5.85
N LEU A 244 19.41 -2.38 -6.09
CA LEU A 244 18.93 -1.82 -7.36
C LEU A 244 19.83 -2.20 -8.54
N ASN A 245 21.13 -2.45 -8.33
CA ASN A 245 22.04 -2.84 -9.42
C ASN A 245 21.71 -4.21 -10.02
N LEU A 246 20.94 -5.04 -9.30
CA LEU A 246 20.54 -6.36 -9.77
C LEU A 246 19.34 -6.30 -10.74
N LEU A 247 18.62 -5.18 -10.80
CA LEU A 247 17.48 -4.99 -11.70
C LEU A 247 17.84 -5.22 -13.17
N TYR A 248 18.99 -4.69 -13.60
CA TYR A 248 19.44 -4.72 -14.99
C TYR A 248 20.61 -5.69 -15.21
N ASN A 249 20.80 -6.63 -14.29
CA ASN A 249 21.90 -7.57 -14.34
C ASN A 249 21.46 -8.87 -15.05
N SER A 250 21.84 -9.01 -16.33
CA SER A 250 21.55 -10.21 -17.12
C SER A 250 22.13 -11.48 -16.50
N ASP A 251 23.31 -11.41 -15.87
CA ASP A 251 23.93 -12.57 -15.23
C ASP A 251 23.14 -13.02 -13.99
N PHE A 252 22.52 -12.09 -13.26
CA PHE A 252 21.63 -12.43 -12.16
C PHE A 252 20.40 -13.18 -12.66
N ALA A 253 19.79 -12.69 -13.75
CA ALA A 253 18.62 -13.32 -14.36
C ALA A 253 18.98 -14.70 -14.96
N GLN A 254 20.15 -14.83 -15.60
CA GLN A 254 20.67 -16.09 -16.12
C GLN A 254 20.89 -17.12 -15.00
N ARG A 255 21.57 -16.74 -13.91
CA ARG A 255 21.74 -17.62 -12.74
C ARG A 255 20.40 -18.06 -12.14
N PHE A 256 19.42 -17.17 -12.10
CA PHE A 256 18.07 -17.51 -11.64
C PHE A 256 17.43 -18.58 -12.52
N ALA A 257 17.53 -18.42 -13.84
CA ALA A 257 17.00 -19.37 -14.82
C ALA A 257 17.66 -20.75 -14.71
N GLU A 258 18.98 -20.80 -14.53
CA GLU A 258 19.75 -22.03 -14.32
C GLU A 258 19.34 -22.75 -13.03
N ASN A 259 19.24 -22.02 -11.92
CA ASN A 259 18.79 -22.56 -10.64
C ASN A 259 17.36 -23.10 -10.72
N LEU A 260 16.47 -22.37 -11.42
CA LEU A 260 15.09 -22.80 -11.64
C LEU A 260 15.04 -24.12 -12.44
N ASN A 261 15.85 -24.23 -13.49
CA ASN A 261 15.95 -25.45 -14.29
C ASN A 261 16.51 -26.63 -13.49
N GLN A 262 17.44 -26.38 -12.56
CA GLN A 262 17.99 -27.42 -11.70
C GLN A 262 16.96 -27.92 -10.68
N ILE A 263 16.20 -27.02 -10.06
CA ILE A 263 15.26 -27.35 -8.98
C ILE A 263 13.92 -27.87 -9.53
N SER A 264 13.44 -27.31 -10.64
CA SER A 264 12.15 -27.62 -11.24
C SER A 264 12.22 -27.64 -12.78
N PRO A 265 12.93 -28.62 -13.37
CA PRO A 265 13.13 -28.71 -14.83
C PRO A 265 11.82 -28.74 -15.62
N GLN A 266 10.76 -29.29 -15.01
CA GLN A 266 9.43 -29.45 -15.59
C GLN A 266 8.73 -28.12 -15.85
N THR A 267 9.17 -27.04 -15.18
CA THR A 267 8.62 -25.69 -15.34
C THR A 267 9.06 -25.06 -16.66
N LEU A 268 10.21 -25.46 -17.20
CA LEU A 268 10.82 -24.92 -18.43
C LEU A 268 10.57 -25.80 -19.66
N ASN A 269 9.39 -26.43 -19.75
CA ASN A 269 8.99 -27.16 -20.95
C ASN A 269 8.75 -26.19 -22.13
N GLU A 270 8.90 -26.67 -23.37
CA GLU A 270 8.77 -25.87 -24.61
C GLU A 270 7.42 -25.15 -24.77
N ASN A 271 6.37 -25.62 -24.09
CA ASN A 271 5.04 -24.99 -24.11
C ASN A 271 4.82 -23.97 -22.97
N ASN A 272 5.85 -23.66 -22.19
CA ASN A 272 5.76 -22.76 -21.05
C ASN A 272 6.54 -21.47 -21.33
N PHE A 273 5.89 -20.33 -21.09
CA PHE A 273 6.52 -19.01 -21.15
C PHE A 273 6.79 -18.54 -19.74
N ILE A 274 8.06 -18.34 -19.40
CA ILE A 274 8.46 -17.85 -18.09
C ILE A 274 8.88 -16.40 -18.19
N LEU A 275 8.20 -15.54 -17.42
CA LEU A 275 8.62 -14.17 -17.20
C LEU A 275 9.20 -14.03 -15.78
N LEU A 276 10.39 -13.47 -15.70
CA LEU A 276 11.06 -13.09 -14.46
C LEU A 276 10.99 -11.57 -14.32
N GLY A 277 10.18 -11.10 -13.37
CA GLY A 277 10.18 -9.72 -12.91
C GLY A 277 11.15 -9.55 -11.75
N VAL A 278 12.31 -8.95 -12.01
CA VAL A 278 13.25 -8.54 -10.96
C VAL A 278 12.82 -7.18 -10.44
N GLN A 279 12.52 -7.10 -9.16
CA GLN A 279 11.99 -5.91 -8.50
C GLN A 279 12.93 -5.47 -7.39
N ALA A 280 13.11 -4.17 -7.23
CA ALA A 280 13.89 -3.60 -6.13
C ALA A 280 13.34 -2.23 -5.78
N GLY A 281 13.32 -1.92 -4.49
CA GLY A 281 12.70 -0.69 -4.05
C GLY A 281 12.68 -0.52 -2.55
N TYR A 282 11.99 0.52 -2.11
CA TYR A 282 11.73 0.79 -0.72
C TYR A 282 10.54 1.75 -0.57
N GLN A 283 9.99 1.76 0.64
CA GLN A 283 9.06 2.78 1.08
C GLN A 283 9.50 3.36 2.42
N PHE A 284 9.33 4.67 2.57
CA PHE A 284 9.54 5.41 3.81
C PHE A 284 8.45 6.47 3.97
N GLY A 285 7.38 6.14 4.71
CA GLY A 285 6.22 7.02 4.87
C GLY A 285 5.55 7.26 3.52
N PHE A 286 5.47 8.52 3.09
CA PHE A 286 4.93 8.90 1.77
C PHE A 286 5.96 8.85 0.63
N ALA A 287 7.25 8.64 0.92
CA ALA A 287 8.26 8.44 -0.11
C ALA A 287 8.32 6.96 -0.49
N ASN A 288 8.29 6.67 -1.80
CA ASN A 288 8.30 5.31 -2.33
C ASN A 288 9.12 5.30 -3.62
N ARG A 289 9.88 4.23 -3.83
CA ARG A 289 10.58 3.94 -5.09
C ARG A 289 10.56 2.43 -5.28
N ASN A 290 9.80 1.94 -6.26
CA ASN A 290 9.88 0.54 -6.69
C ASN A 290 10.11 0.51 -8.18
N GLU A 291 11.13 -0.24 -8.59
CA GLU A 291 11.47 -0.46 -9.99
C GLU A 291 11.34 -1.95 -10.29
N ILE A 292 10.98 -2.25 -11.53
CA ILE A 292 10.89 -3.61 -12.04
C ILE A 292 11.57 -3.68 -13.41
N ASN A 293 12.35 -4.73 -13.61
CA ASN A 293 12.82 -5.13 -14.92
C ASN A 293 12.30 -6.53 -15.27
N MET A 294 11.96 -6.73 -16.53
CA MET A 294 11.34 -7.97 -17.02
C MET A 294 12.30 -8.72 -17.94
N TYR A 295 12.54 -9.98 -17.57
CA TYR A 295 13.30 -10.94 -18.36
C TYR A 295 12.38 -12.07 -18.81
N GLN A 296 12.55 -12.53 -20.04
CA GLN A 296 11.94 -13.75 -20.54
C GLN A 296 12.95 -14.88 -20.47
N ILE A 297 12.51 -16.01 -19.93
CA ILE A 297 13.31 -17.22 -19.79
C ILE A 297 12.74 -18.29 -20.72
N GLU A 298 13.58 -18.79 -21.61
CA GLU A 298 13.22 -19.84 -22.56
C GLU A 298 14.24 -20.98 -22.51
N ARG A 299 13.79 -22.18 -22.89
CA ARG A 299 14.67 -23.33 -23.08
C ARG A 299 14.98 -23.47 -24.55
N THR A 300 16.25 -23.45 -24.90
CA THR A 300 16.76 -23.64 -26.26
C THR A 300 17.59 -24.93 -26.34
N ASP A 301 17.96 -25.34 -27.55
CA ASP A 301 18.82 -26.51 -27.78
C ASP A 301 20.19 -26.40 -27.08
N GLN A 302 20.64 -25.18 -26.76
CA GLN A 302 21.92 -24.90 -26.10
C GLN A 302 21.82 -24.79 -24.58
N GLY A 303 20.62 -24.80 -23.99
CA GLY A 303 20.41 -24.65 -22.56
C GLY A 303 19.22 -23.76 -22.22
N VAL A 304 19.33 -23.01 -21.13
CA VAL A 304 18.32 -22.01 -20.74
C VAL A 304 18.87 -20.64 -21.09
N GLU A 305 18.09 -19.86 -21.85
CA GLU A 305 18.47 -18.53 -22.32
C GLU A 305 17.55 -17.48 -21.72
N VAL A 306 18.13 -16.32 -21.39
CA VAL A 306 17.42 -15.19 -20.81
C VAL A 306 17.51 -13.99 -21.74
N THR A 307 16.36 -13.47 -22.15
CA THR A 307 16.25 -12.28 -23.00
C THR A 307 15.58 -11.16 -22.21
N GLU A 308 16.18 -9.97 -22.20
CA GLU A 308 15.55 -8.78 -21.61
C GLU A 308 14.40 -8.30 -22.51
N GLN A 309 13.19 -8.22 -21.96
CA GLN A 309 11.98 -7.97 -22.75
C GLN A 309 11.62 -6.49 -22.89
N VAL A 310 11.89 -5.65 -21.88
CA VAL A 310 11.85 -4.16 -21.89
C VAL A 310 11.89 -3.64 -20.44
N SER A 311 12.67 -2.58 -20.23
CA SER A 311 12.75 -1.78 -19.01
C SER A 311 11.59 -0.78 -18.88
N THR A 312 11.00 -0.68 -17.69
CA THR A 312 10.08 0.37 -17.18
C THR A 312 8.57 0.20 -17.40
N LEU A 313 7.89 -0.19 -16.32
CA LEU A 313 6.59 0.37 -15.94
C LEU A 313 6.84 1.25 -14.70
N ASN A 314 7.28 2.49 -14.93
CA ASN A 314 7.32 3.50 -13.87
C ASN A 314 5.86 3.79 -13.45
N GLN A 315 5.38 3.13 -12.40
CA GLN A 315 4.17 3.57 -11.72
C GLN A 315 4.52 4.79 -10.86
N PHE A 316 4.17 5.98 -11.37
CA PHE A 316 4.17 7.23 -10.63
C PHE A 316 3.19 7.20 -9.45
#